data_AF-A0A433SUF7-F1
#
_entry.id   AF-A0A433SUF7-F1
#
_cell.length_a   1.000
_cell.length_b   1.000
_cell.length_c   1.000
_cell.angle_alpha   90.00
_cell.angle_beta   90.00
_cell.angle_gamma   90.00
#
_symmetry.space_group_name_H-M   'P 1'
#
loop_
_entity.id
_entity.type
_entity.pdbx_description
1 polymer ?
#
loop_
_entity_poly.entity_id
_entity_poly.type
_entity_poly.pdbx_seq_one_letter_code
_entity_poly.pdbx_strand_id
1 'polypeptide(L)'
;MKCCLKTCSYAGLDLSCRRVEVKSALPKGGIYKFRDCLAVNWKENGEAIFHYDCWEHVLLASQRRKRKTMQLDRSLEPLSIQMECEKEMVLGASETAEIFDSMASVVQAAARIAKLIKSSKHCVVFTGAGISTSAGLGDYRGKEGKWTEQDREAVTIKSDSAPLQHTQNDHGESSSKNRRYHFRDTSTFSKEIPEEPKNPDQEEETEEEVEYEALRPTFTHEAIQWMVEENYVKHVVSQNCDGLHRLSGIPQSKISELHGNVFIESCEKCGARYERSFYVCDDIADIYLEELEDHGKTDVIPPKFMFKCRKCGLSHRTGRKCEKKSCNGYLKDTIINFKDHLEENILDTAFTAARACDLMICLGTTLTVNPAAGIVDLIKRPHRIVICNRQPTKRDRVCIGKDKNGYELGARVYADCDILMKQVMMCLLEDDLDKFESRIFNKKKEYDDLRKLP
;
A
#
# COMPACT_ATOMS: atom_id res chain seq x y z
N MET A 1 -2.32 -14.26 21.37
CA MET A 1 -3.26 -13.11 21.51
C MET A 1 -4.65 -13.66 21.81
N LYS A 2 -5.62 -12.84 22.25
CA LYS A 2 -7.02 -13.29 22.47
C LYS A 2 -7.93 -12.67 21.42
N CYS A 3 -8.89 -13.43 20.91
CA CYS A 3 -9.93 -12.92 20.03
C CYS A 3 -10.76 -11.85 20.74
N CYS A 4 -11.07 -10.75 20.06
CA CYS A 4 -11.84 -9.63 20.56
C CYS A 4 -13.35 -9.92 20.63
N LEU A 5 -13.86 -10.96 19.96
CA LEU A 5 -15.25 -11.38 20.14
C LEU A 5 -15.43 -11.98 21.55
N LYS A 6 -16.31 -11.37 22.38
CA LYS A 6 -16.50 -11.78 23.79
C LYS A 6 -16.95 -13.24 23.94
N THR A 7 -17.75 -13.74 23.00
CA THR A 7 -18.31 -15.09 23.00
C THR A 7 -17.41 -16.12 22.30
N CYS A 8 -16.21 -15.75 21.86
CA CYS A 8 -15.29 -16.67 21.20
C CYS A 8 -14.92 -17.85 22.13
N SER A 9 -15.16 -19.07 21.65
CA SER A 9 -14.85 -20.33 22.35
C SER A 9 -13.54 -20.99 21.90
N TYR A 10 -12.93 -20.50 20.81
CA TYR A 10 -11.65 -21.01 20.34
C TYR A 10 -10.49 -20.73 21.31
N ALA A 11 -9.40 -21.48 21.15
CA ALA A 11 -8.14 -21.25 21.84
C ALA A 11 -7.55 -19.86 21.51
N GLY A 12 -6.42 -19.51 22.13
CA GLY A 12 -5.73 -18.26 21.82
C GLY A 12 -5.33 -18.15 20.35
N LEU A 13 -5.29 -16.92 19.84
CA LEU A 13 -4.78 -16.61 18.50
C LEU A 13 -3.26 -16.77 18.46
N ASP A 14 -2.79 -17.64 17.58
CA ASP A 14 -1.38 -17.82 17.24
C ASP A 14 -1.18 -18.01 15.71
N LEU A 15 0.04 -18.35 15.29
CA LEU A 15 0.40 -18.52 13.87
C LEU A 15 -0.26 -19.74 13.20
N SER A 16 -0.86 -20.65 13.96
CA SER A 16 -1.62 -21.79 13.43
C SER A 16 -3.04 -21.38 13.01
N CYS A 17 -3.54 -20.24 13.48
CA CYS A 17 -4.88 -19.76 13.21
C CYS A 17 -4.91 -18.81 12.00
N ARG A 18 -5.98 -18.89 11.21
CA ARG A 18 -6.36 -17.82 10.29
C ARG A 18 -7.01 -16.69 11.10
N ARG A 19 -6.52 -15.47 10.94
CA ARG A 19 -6.94 -14.32 11.76
C ARG A 19 -7.23 -13.08 10.93
N VAL A 20 -7.96 -12.14 11.54
CA VAL A 20 -8.28 -10.84 10.96
C VAL A 20 -7.94 -9.75 11.97
N GLU A 21 -7.23 -8.73 11.51
CA GLU A 21 -6.96 -7.50 12.25
C GLU A 21 -7.75 -6.37 11.59
N VAL A 22 -8.40 -5.55 12.40
CA VAL A 22 -9.21 -4.42 11.93
C VAL A 22 -8.97 -3.18 12.77
N LYS A 23 -9.28 -2.02 12.20
CA LYS A 23 -9.32 -0.74 12.92
C LYS A 23 -10.55 0.06 12.50
N SER A 24 -11.39 0.41 13.47
CA SER A 24 -12.61 1.21 13.27
C SER A 24 -12.39 2.66 13.67
N ALA A 25 -13.12 3.58 13.02
CA ALA A 25 -13.38 4.89 13.62
C ALA A 25 -14.21 4.72 14.91
N LEU A 26 -14.00 5.61 15.88
CA LEU A 26 -14.66 5.56 17.17
C LEU A 26 -15.91 6.46 17.19
N PRO A 27 -16.96 6.09 17.95
CA PRO A 27 -18.09 6.97 18.18
C PRO A 27 -17.67 8.20 19.00
N LYS A 28 -18.43 9.30 18.85
CA LYS A 28 -18.17 10.53 19.61
C LYS A 28 -18.19 10.29 21.11
N GLY A 29 -17.17 10.81 21.77
CA GLY A 29 -16.99 10.61 23.20
C GLY A 29 -16.54 9.19 23.54
N GLY A 30 -15.92 8.45 22.61
CA GLY A 30 -15.23 7.19 22.85
C GLY A 30 -16.15 5.99 23.14
N ILE A 31 -15.51 4.83 23.35
CA ILE A 31 -16.21 3.55 23.58
C ILE A 31 -16.55 3.28 25.05
N TYR A 32 -16.03 4.09 25.99
CA TYR A 32 -16.14 3.83 27.43
C TYR A 32 -17.60 3.76 27.92
N LYS A 33 -18.51 4.55 27.33
CA LYS A 33 -19.93 4.58 27.69
C LYS A 33 -20.68 3.28 27.36
N PHE A 34 -20.12 2.46 26.48
CA PHE A 34 -20.83 1.31 25.89
C PHE A 34 -20.08 -0.01 26.05
N ARG A 35 -18.87 0.01 26.62
CA ARG A 35 -17.91 -1.11 26.62
C ARG A 35 -18.51 -2.45 27.06
N ASP A 36 -19.38 -2.45 28.07
CA ASP A 36 -20.00 -3.67 28.59
C ASP A 36 -21.09 -4.23 27.67
N CYS A 37 -21.75 -3.36 26.89
CA CYS A 37 -22.85 -3.70 26.00
C CYS A 37 -22.39 -4.16 24.60
N LEU A 38 -21.15 -3.89 24.21
CA LEU A 38 -20.59 -4.30 22.91
C LEU A 38 -20.36 -5.82 22.86
N ALA A 39 -20.59 -6.45 21.72
CA ALA A 39 -20.21 -7.83 21.46
C ALA A 39 -18.68 -7.99 21.31
N VAL A 40 -18.01 -6.93 20.85
CA VAL A 40 -16.57 -6.89 20.57
C VAL A 40 -15.84 -6.08 21.65
N ASN A 41 -14.73 -6.64 22.12
CA ASN A 41 -13.74 -5.95 22.96
C ASN A 41 -12.83 -5.07 22.09
N TRP A 42 -13.34 -3.93 21.66
CA TRP A 42 -12.55 -2.91 20.96
C TRP A 42 -11.50 -2.30 21.89
N LYS A 43 -10.30 -2.05 21.36
CA LYS A 43 -9.31 -1.20 22.03
C LYS A 43 -9.72 0.27 21.96
N GLU A 44 -9.10 1.09 22.80
CA GLU A 44 -9.37 2.53 22.88
C GLU A 44 -9.05 3.27 21.59
N ASN A 45 -8.10 2.77 20.79
CA ASN A 45 -7.76 3.28 19.46
C ASN A 45 -8.61 2.66 18.32
N GLY A 46 -9.65 1.89 18.65
CA GLY A 46 -10.55 1.28 17.68
C GLY A 46 -10.04 0.00 17.03
N GLU A 47 -8.90 -0.54 17.45
CA GLU A 47 -8.39 -1.82 16.95
C GLU A 47 -9.13 -3.03 17.54
N ALA A 48 -9.23 -4.10 16.75
CA ALA A 48 -9.65 -5.42 17.21
C ALA A 48 -9.00 -6.54 16.39
N ILE A 49 -8.84 -7.70 17.01
CA ILE A 49 -8.28 -8.90 16.39
C ILE A 49 -9.21 -10.10 16.58
N PHE A 50 -9.39 -10.91 15.53
CA PHE A 50 -10.36 -12.00 15.53
C PHE A 50 -9.77 -13.28 14.94
N HIS A 51 -10.30 -14.43 15.34
CA HIS A 51 -10.29 -15.59 14.44
C HIS A 51 -11.10 -15.24 13.19
N TYR A 52 -10.71 -15.77 12.04
CA TYR A 52 -11.39 -15.49 10.78
C TYR A 52 -12.90 -15.79 10.86
N ASP A 53 -13.29 -16.94 11.40
CA ASP A 53 -14.70 -17.32 11.52
C ASP A 53 -15.47 -16.44 12.52
N CYS A 54 -14.80 -15.97 13.58
CA CYS A 54 -15.40 -14.99 14.50
C CYS A 54 -15.66 -13.66 13.82
N TRP A 55 -14.74 -13.20 12.96
CA TRP A 55 -14.91 -11.96 12.20
C TRP A 55 -16.06 -12.06 11.19
N GLU A 56 -16.14 -13.14 10.43
CA GLU A 56 -17.26 -13.39 9.51
C GLU A 56 -18.60 -13.39 10.27
N HIS A 57 -18.63 -14.00 11.45
CA HIS A 57 -19.83 -14.01 12.29
C HIS A 57 -20.22 -12.61 12.79
N VAL A 58 -19.24 -11.80 13.21
CA VAL A 58 -19.43 -10.39 13.61
C VAL A 58 -19.96 -9.56 12.44
N LEU A 59 -19.37 -9.70 11.25
CA LEU A 59 -19.84 -9.00 10.04
C LEU A 59 -21.28 -9.35 9.70
N LEU A 60 -21.62 -10.64 9.72
CA LEU A 60 -22.96 -11.12 9.41
C LEU A 60 -24.00 -10.61 10.42
N ALA A 61 -23.66 -10.57 11.71
CA ALA A 61 -24.52 -10.04 12.76
C ALA A 61 -24.77 -8.52 12.62
N SER A 62 -23.85 -7.78 12.00
CA SER A 62 -23.98 -6.33 11.76
C SER A 62 -24.76 -5.95 10.49
N GLN A 63 -24.99 -6.88 9.57
CA GLN A 63 -25.66 -6.59 8.29
C GLN A 63 -27.20 -6.56 8.43
N ARG A 64 -27.83 -5.47 7.99
CA ARG A 64 -29.28 -5.22 8.11
C ARG A 64 -30.21 -6.09 7.22
N ARG A 65 -29.72 -7.06 6.44
CA ARG A 65 -30.56 -7.87 5.51
C ARG A 65 -30.32 -9.37 5.62
N LYS A 66 -31.39 -10.12 5.94
CA LYS A 66 -31.50 -11.58 5.74
C LYS A 66 -31.35 -11.91 4.25
N ARG A 67 -30.32 -12.68 3.84
CA ARG A 67 -30.46 -13.75 2.83
C ARG A 67 -29.25 -14.69 2.68
N LYS A 68 -29.60 -15.98 2.57
CA LYS A 68 -28.86 -17.19 2.17
C LYS A 68 -27.71 -17.61 3.08
N THR A 69 -28.05 -18.50 4.02
CA THR A 69 -27.27 -19.63 4.54
C THR A 69 -25.86 -19.75 3.97
N MET A 70 -24.91 -18.99 4.54
CA MET A 70 -23.54 -19.48 4.64
C MET A 70 -23.54 -20.57 5.71
N GLN A 71 -22.83 -21.67 5.45
CA GLN A 71 -22.54 -22.66 6.47
C GLN A 71 -21.60 -22.00 7.48
N LEU A 72 -22.16 -21.33 8.49
CA LEU A 72 -21.39 -21.00 9.69
C LEU A 72 -20.97 -22.31 10.37
N ASP A 73 -19.82 -22.27 11.02
CA ASP A 73 -19.45 -23.30 11.98
C ASP A 73 -20.59 -23.46 13.01
N ARG A 74 -21.13 -24.68 13.12
CA ARG A 74 -22.25 -25.01 14.02
C ARG A 74 -21.87 -24.91 15.50
N SER A 75 -20.59 -24.69 15.81
CA SER A 75 -20.07 -24.52 17.17
C SER A 75 -20.27 -23.11 17.75
N LEU A 76 -20.62 -22.11 16.94
CA LEU A 76 -20.81 -20.72 17.38
C LEU A 76 -22.28 -20.44 17.74
N GLU A 77 -22.52 -19.94 18.96
CA GLU A 77 -23.87 -19.50 19.38
C GLU A 77 -24.34 -18.27 18.59
N PRO A 78 -25.63 -18.11 18.26
CA PRO A 78 -26.14 -16.98 17.49
C PRO A 78 -25.72 -15.62 18.06
N LEU A 79 -24.95 -14.84 17.30
CA LEU A 79 -24.55 -13.48 17.68
C LEU A 79 -25.61 -12.47 17.27
N SER A 80 -25.96 -11.55 18.18
CA SER A 80 -26.84 -10.41 17.90
C SER A 80 -26.14 -9.13 18.30
N ILE A 81 -25.79 -8.29 17.32
CA ILE A 81 -25.24 -6.96 17.55
C ILE A 81 -26.42 -5.98 17.57
N GLN A 82 -26.82 -5.59 18.77
CA GLN A 82 -28.01 -4.77 18.97
C GLN A 82 -27.72 -3.27 18.80
N MET A 83 -26.57 -2.82 19.26
CA MET A 83 -26.20 -1.41 19.28
C MET A 83 -25.87 -0.91 17.87
N GLU A 84 -26.52 0.17 17.45
CA GLU A 84 -26.29 0.71 16.11
C GLU A 84 -24.88 1.27 15.92
N CYS A 85 -24.31 1.90 16.96
CA CYS A 85 -22.93 2.36 16.94
C CYS A 85 -21.93 1.21 16.73
N GLU A 86 -22.19 0.02 17.30
CA GLU A 86 -21.32 -1.14 17.08
C GLU A 86 -21.41 -1.67 15.65
N LYS A 87 -22.60 -1.63 15.04
CA LYS A 87 -22.76 -2.00 13.61
C LYS A 87 -21.99 -1.06 12.72
N GLU A 88 -22.08 0.25 12.96
CA GLU A 88 -21.31 1.25 12.22
C GLU A 88 -19.80 1.02 12.36
N MET A 89 -19.33 0.74 13.59
CA MET A 89 -17.93 0.40 13.84
C MET A 89 -17.49 -0.86 13.07
N VAL A 90 -18.26 -1.94 13.15
CA VAL A 90 -17.96 -3.20 12.44
C VAL A 90 -17.94 -3.01 10.93
N LEU A 91 -18.88 -2.25 10.37
CA LEU A 91 -18.93 -1.97 8.93
C LEU A 91 -17.76 -1.09 8.49
N GLY A 92 -17.40 -0.05 9.25
CA GLY A 92 -16.20 0.75 8.98
C GLY A 92 -14.90 -0.06 9.09
N ALA A 93 -14.80 -0.91 10.11
CA ALA A 93 -13.69 -1.85 10.29
C ALA A 93 -13.55 -2.86 9.14
N SER A 94 -14.63 -3.16 8.40
CA SER A 94 -14.57 -4.07 7.25
C SER A 94 -13.74 -3.53 6.08
N GLU A 95 -13.62 -2.21 5.97
CA GLU A 95 -12.83 -1.56 4.93
C GLU A 95 -11.33 -1.60 5.24
N THR A 96 -10.96 -1.78 6.52
CA THR A 96 -9.57 -1.80 7.00
C THR A 96 -9.07 -3.22 7.29
N ALA A 97 -9.91 -4.23 7.06
CA ALA A 97 -9.63 -5.61 7.46
C ALA A 97 -8.40 -6.20 6.76
N GLU A 98 -7.39 -6.53 7.57
CA GLU A 98 -6.21 -7.27 7.19
C GLU A 98 -6.36 -8.73 7.61
N ILE A 99 -6.32 -9.63 6.63
CA ILE A 99 -6.44 -11.06 6.83
C ILE A 99 -5.04 -11.67 6.85
N PHE A 100 -4.86 -12.68 7.71
CA PHE A 100 -3.64 -13.47 7.79
C PHE A 100 -4.01 -14.96 7.79
N ASP A 101 -3.56 -15.67 6.77
CA ASP A 101 -3.64 -17.12 6.67
C ASP A 101 -2.73 -17.78 7.72
N SER A 102 -3.08 -19.01 8.12
CA SER A 102 -2.22 -19.79 9.01
C SER A 102 -0.88 -20.09 8.35
N MET A 103 0.17 -20.22 9.15
CA MET A 103 1.52 -20.49 8.63
C MET A 103 1.56 -21.78 7.81
N ALA A 104 0.81 -22.82 8.20
CA ALA A 104 0.65 -24.04 7.42
C ALA A 104 0.09 -23.79 6.01
N SER A 105 -0.94 -22.93 5.90
CA SER A 105 -1.53 -22.55 4.61
C SER A 105 -0.54 -21.74 3.76
N VAL A 106 0.22 -20.83 4.37
CA VAL A 106 1.25 -20.03 3.69
C VAL A 106 2.37 -20.93 3.16
N VAL A 107 2.87 -21.90 3.94
CA VAL A 107 3.89 -22.86 3.50
C VAL A 107 3.39 -23.71 2.33
N GLN A 108 2.15 -24.21 2.41
CA GLN A 108 1.55 -24.98 1.32
C GLN A 108 1.42 -24.14 0.04
N ALA A 109 0.98 -22.90 0.17
CA ALA A 109 0.89 -21.98 -0.96
C ALA A 109 2.27 -21.66 -1.55
N ALA A 110 3.29 -21.46 -0.71
CA ALA A 110 4.65 -21.19 -1.13
C ALA A 110 5.25 -22.33 -1.96
N ALA A 111 5.06 -23.59 -1.53
CA ALA A 111 5.49 -24.76 -2.30
C ALA A 111 4.82 -24.82 -3.69
N ARG A 112 3.51 -24.51 -3.76
CA ARG A 112 2.77 -24.41 -5.03
C ARG A 112 3.32 -23.29 -5.91
N ILE A 113 3.55 -22.11 -5.34
CA ILE A 113 4.08 -20.94 -6.06
C ILE A 113 5.48 -21.23 -6.60
N ALA A 114 6.36 -21.84 -5.81
CA ALA A 114 7.69 -22.24 -6.26
C ALA A 114 7.63 -23.20 -7.47
N LYS A 115 6.69 -24.16 -7.47
CA LYS A 115 6.46 -25.04 -8.64
C LYS A 115 5.94 -24.28 -9.85
N LEU A 116 5.05 -23.30 -9.66
CA LEU A 116 4.58 -22.43 -10.75
C LEU A 116 5.74 -21.62 -11.33
N ILE A 117 6.59 -21.03 -10.49
CA ILE A 117 7.79 -20.29 -10.90
C ILE A 117 8.73 -21.18 -11.70
N LYS A 118 9.11 -22.36 -11.17
CA LYS A 118 10.01 -23.32 -11.84
C LYS A 118 9.47 -23.79 -13.20
N SER A 119 8.15 -23.79 -13.41
CA SER A 119 7.51 -24.25 -14.67
C SER A 119 7.11 -23.14 -15.64
N SER A 120 7.17 -21.87 -15.21
CA SER A 120 6.82 -20.72 -16.02
C SER A 120 7.94 -20.40 -17.02
N LYS A 121 7.56 -20.09 -18.26
CA LYS A 121 8.53 -19.60 -19.26
C LYS A 121 8.64 -18.08 -19.21
N HIS A 122 7.58 -17.41 -18.78
CA HIS A 122 7.51 -15.95 -18.74
C HIS A 122 6.78 -15.47 -17.49
N CYS A 123 7.46 -15.51 -16.34
CA CYS A 123 6.94 -14.98 -15.10
C CYS A 123 7.11 -13.45 -15.06
N VAL A 124 6.07 -12.73 -14.64
CA VAL A 124 6.10 -11.29 -14.38
C VAL A 124 5.67 -11.06 -12.94
N VAL A 125 6.40 -10.19 -12.24
CA VAL A 125 6.03 -9.74 -10.89
C VAL A 125 5.38 -8.37 -10.97
N PHE A 126 4.28 -8.18 -10.26
CA PHE A 126 3.56 -6.92 -10.13
C PHE A 126 3.57 -6.47 -8.66
N THR A 127 4.08 -5.29 -8.34
CA THR A 127 4.26 -4.85 -6.94
C THR A 127 3.52 -3.56 -6.61
N GLY A 128 3.05 -3.45 -5.37
CA GLY A 128 2.55 -2.21 -4.78
C GLY A 128 3.17 -1.94 -3.41
N ALA A 129 2.67 -0.90 -2.73
CA ALA A 129 3.31 -0.33 -1.53
C ALA A 129 3.47 -1.34 -0.39
N GLY A 130 2.63 -2.38 -0.35
CA GLY A 130 2.67 -3.41 0.69
C GLY A 130 3.97 -4.21 0.76
N ILE A 131 4.83 -4.20 -0.28
CA ILE A 131 6.15 -4.85 -0.21
C ILE A 131 7.21 -3.99 0.49
N SER A 132 6.93 -2.70 0.72
CA SER A 132 7.86 -1.72 1.31
C SER A 132 7.52 -1.41 2.78
N THR A 133 6.45 -1.99 3.33
CA THR A 133 6.00 -1.72 4.70
C THR A 133 7.00 -2.13 5.78
N SER A 134 7.70 -3.25 5.58
CA SER A 134 8.78 -3.67 6.49
C SER A 134 10.06 -2.84 6.38
N ALA A 135 10.17 -1.95 5.38
CA ALA A 135 11.24 -0.96 5.30
C ALA A 135 10.93 0.35 6.06
N GLY A 136 9.75 0.47 6.68
CA GLY A 136 9.30 1.67 7.38
C GLY A 136 8.38 2.58 6.57
N LEU A 137 8.03 2.22 5.33
CA LEU A 137 7.06 2.97 4.53
C LEU A 137 5.63 2.53 4.83
N GLY A 138 4.81 3.41 5.39
CA GLY A 138 3.36 3.19 5.46
C GLY A 138 2.77 2.91 4.06
N ASP A 139 1.78 2.03 3.99
CA ASP A 139 1.06 1.81 2.73
C ASP A 139 -0.06 2.84 2.53
N TYR A 140 -0.85 2.64 1.47
CA TYR A 140 -1.90 3.58 1.10
C TYR A 140 -3.28 3.20 1.65
N ARG A 141 -3.57 1.92 1.85
CA ARG A 141 -4.94 1.41 2.08
C ARG A 141 -5.06 0.38 3.20
N GLY A 142 -3.96 -0.03 3.81
CA GLY A 142 -3.91 -0.90 4.98
C GLY A 142 -4.55 -0.25 6.20
N LYS A 143 -4.47 -0.92 7.35
CA LYS A 143 -5.13 -0.44 8.58
C LYS A 143 -4.60 0.92 9.06
N GLU A 144 -3.35 1.23 8.77
CA GLU A 144 -2.69 2.54 8.95
C GLU A 144 -2.30 3.17 7.60
N GLY A 145 -3.05 2.82 6.54
CA GLY A 145 -2.79 3.34 5.21
C GLY A 145 -3.25 4.79 5.08
N LYS A 146 -2.46 5.62 4.37
CA LYS A 146 -2.71 7.06 4.25
C LYS A 146 -4.14 7.43 3.82
N TRP A 147 -4.73 6.72 2.86
CA TRP A 147 -6.13 6.98 2.42
C TRP A 147 -7.15 6.45 3.42
N THR A 148 -6.82 5.37 4.12
CA THR A 148 -7.67 4.79 5.16
C THR A 148 -7.87 5.77 6.32
N GLU A 149 -6.81 6.49 6.70
CA GLU A 149 -6.89 7.56 7.72
C GLU A 149 -7.77 8.71 7.28
N GLN A 150 -7.57 9.22 6.06
CA GLN A 150 -8.39 10.30 5.50
C GLN A 150 -9.87 9.92 5.39
N ASP A 151 -10.18 8.71 4.92
CA ASP A 151 -11.56 8.22 4.84
C ASP A 151 -12.19 8.12 6.25
N ARG A 152 -11.41 7.74 7.27
CA ARG A 152 -11.86 7.69 8.68
C ARG A 152 -12.13 9.08 9.25
N GLU A 153 -11.25 10.04 9.05
CA GLU A 153 -11.45 11.43 9.50
C GLU A 153 -12.70 12.05 8.88
N ALA A 154 -12.92 11.82 7.58
CA ALA A 154 -14.09 12.32 6.88
C ALA A 154 -15.42 11.76 7.45
N VAL A 155 -15.43 10.53 7.96
CA VAL A 155 -16.59 9.92 8.63
C VAL A 155 -16.83 10.56 10.00
N THR A 156 -15.77 10.78 10.79
CA THR A 156 -15.85 11.44 12.10
C THR A 156 -16.45 12.84 11.97
N ILE A 157 -15.98 13.65 11.01
CA ILE A 157 -16.45 15.02 10.77
C ILE A 157 -17.90 15.07 10.26
N LYS A 158 -18.33 14.12 9.42
CA LYS A 158 -19.73 14.07 8.94
C LYS A 158 -20.74 13.81 10.07
N SER A 159 -20.30 13.23 11.17
CA SER A 159 -21.15 13.04 12.36
C SER A 159 -21.33 14.33 13.18
N ASP A 160 -20.58 15.41 12.91
CA ASP A 160 -20.65 16.72 13.57
C ASP A 160 -21.72 17.69 13.06
N SER A 161 -22.29 17.45 11.89
CA SER A 161 -23.37 18.31 11.37
C SER A 161 -24.76 17.72 11.67
N ALA A 162 -25.53 18.42 12.52
CA ALA A 162 -26.98 18.21 12.65
C ALA A 162 -27.69 18.44 11.29
N PRO A 163 -28.85 17.80 11.03
CA PRO A 163 -29.46 17.81 9.71
C PRO A 163 -30.07 19.17 9.39
N LEU A 164 -29.49 19.87 8.41
CA LEU A 164 -30.17 20.96 7.71
C LEU A 164 -31.09 20.36 6.64
N GLN A 165 -32.32 20.85 6.60
CA GLN A 165 -33.43 20.36 5.82
C GLN A 165 -33.12 20.27 4.32
N HIS A 166 -33.69 19.22 3.72
CA HIS A 166 -33.83 19.01 2.28
C HIS A 166 -34.19 20.29 1.52
N THR A 167 -33.35 20.67 0.57
CA THR A 167 -33.84 21.14 -0.72
C THR A 167 -33.15 20.32 -1.81
N GLN A 168 -33.98 19.73 -2.67
CA GLN A 168 -33.55 18.94 -3.82
C GLN A 168 -32.84 19.87 -4.82
N ASN A 169 -31.68 19.46 -5.28
CA ASN A 169 -31.26 19.62 -6.68
C ASN A 169 -30.20 18.57 -6.98
N ASP A 170 -30.60 17.62 -7.83
CA ASP A 170 -29.73 16.70 -8.55
C ASP A 170 -28.77 17.49 -9.43
N HIS A 171 -27.47 17.32 -9.22
CA HIS A 171 -26.47 17.08 -10.27
C HIS A 171 -25.22 16.49 -9.61
N GLY A 172 -24.90 15.24 -9.99
CA GLY A 172 -23.78 14.49 -9.44
C GLY A 172 -22.44 15.02 -9.93
N GLU A 173 -21.72 15.70 -9.04
CA GLU A 173 -20.27 15.87 -9.12
C GLU A 173 -19.67 15.56 -7.75
N SER A 174 -19.01 14.40 -7.66
CA SER A 174 -18.15 14.04 -6.54
C SER A 174 -16.90 14.93 -6.60
N SER A 175 -16.94 16.08 -5.92
CA SER A 175 -15.76 16.90 -5.63
C SER A 175 -14.87 16.12 -4.65
N SER A 176 -14.01 15.26 -5.20
CA SER A 176 -12.90 14.65 -4.48
C SER A 176 -11.89 15.76 -4.17
N LYS A 177 -11.86 16.21 -2.91
CA LYS A 177 -10.86 17.14 -2.38
C LYS A 177 -9.48 16.53 -2.57
N ASN A 178 -8.67 17.12 -3.43
CA ASN A 178 -7.23 16.82 -3.54
C ASN A 178 -6.58 17.40 -2.27
N ARG A 179 -6.33 16.56 -1.26
CA ARG A 179 -5.46 16.93 -0.15
C ARG A 179 -4.35 15.91 -0.01
N ARG A 180 -3.14 16.31 -0.41
CA ARG A 180 -1.90 15.78 0.16
C ARG A 180 -1.39 16.82 1.17
N TYR A 181 -0.56 16.37 2.09
CA TYR A 181 0.04 17.20 3.14
C TYR A 181 1.54 16.89 3.28
N HIS A 182 2.21 17.84 3.93
CA HIS A 182 3.57 18.34 3.71
C HIS A 182 4.72 17.61 4.43
N PHE A 183 5.94 17.93 3.98
CA PHE A 183 7.24 17.73 4.64
C PHE A 183 7.82 19.11 4.98
N ARG A 184 8.10 19.41 6.25
CA ARG A 184 8.47 20.77 6.69
C ARG A 184 9.99 20.90 6.79
N ASP A 185 10.63 21.38 5.73
CA ASP A 185 12.06 21.74 5.77
C ASP A 185 12.27 23.02 6.61
N THR A 186 12.81 22.87 7.82
CA THR A 186 13.34 24.00 8.61
C THR A 186 14.86 24.05 8.57
N SER A 187 15.47 23.91 7.40
CA SER A 187 16.91 24.18 7.23
C SER A 187 17.23 25.63 6.87
N THR A 188 16.34 26.61 7.07
CA THR A 188 16.75 28.03 7.16
C THR A 188 15.68 28.87 7.87
N PHE A 189 15.88 29.22 9.14
CA PHE A 189 15.61 30.55 9.75
C PHE A 189 15.69 30.45 11.28
N SER A 190 16.85 30.78 11.85
CA SER A 190 16.97 31.10 13.27
C SER A 190 16.38 32.49 13.51
N LYS A 191 15.13 32.58 13.97
CA LYS A 191 14.65 33.75 14.71
C LYS A 191 13.73 33.28 15.84
N GLU A 192 14.17 33.54 17.06
CA GLU A 192 13.44 33.35 18.30
C GLU A 192 12.06 34.03 18.21
N ILE A 193 10.99 33.24 18.36
CA ILE A 193 9.62 33.73 18.59
C ILE A 193 9.23 33.30 20.01
N PRO A 194 8.60 34.16 20.83
CA PRO A 194 8.28 33.83 22.22
C PRO A 194 7.27 32.69 22.33
N GLU A 195 7.52 31.74 23.24
CA GLU A 195 6.64 30.62 23.51
C GLU A 195 5.30 31.09 24.12
N GLU A 196 4.17 30.75 23.47
CA GLU A 196 2.87 30.72 24.12
C GLU A 196 2.68 29.39 24.87
N PRO A 197 1.98 29.38 26.02
CA PRO A 197 1.89 28.20 26.87
C PRO A 197 1.06 27.10 26.20
N LYS A 198 1.71 25.96 25.91
CA LYS A 198 1.06 24.76 25.37
C LYS A 198 0.14 24.09 26.42
N ASN A 199 -1.02 23.65 25.95
CA ASN A 199 -1.99 22.87 26.72
C ASN A 199 -1.45 21.42 26.88
N PRO A 200 -1.39 20.82 28.08
CA PRO A 200 -0.60 19.61 28.35
C PRO A 200 -1.19 18.28 27.82
N ASP A 201 -2.37 18.28 27.17
CA ASP A 201 -3.09 17.05 26.79
C ASP A 201 -3.23 16.83 25.26
N GLN A 202 -2.38 17.47 24.45
CA GLN A 202 -2.26 17.14 23.02
C GLN A 202 -0.84 16.63 22.76
N GLU A 203 -0.66 15.32 22.84
CA GLU A 203 0.44 14.67 22.12
C GLU A 203 0.15 14.86 20.64
N GLU A 204 0.74 15.90 20.03
CA GLU A 204 0.89 15.95 18.57
C GLU A 204 1.68 14.70 18.18
N GLU A 205 1.01 13.69 17.60
CA GLU A 205 1.69 12.62 16.86
C GLU A 205 2.49 13.32 15.75
N THR A 206 3.77 13.57 16.01
CA THR A 206 4.69 14.04 14.98
C THR A 206 4.82 12.91 13.98
N GLU A 207 4.17 13.04 12.82
CA GLU A 207 4.39 12.14 11.68
C GLU A 207 5.90 12.06 11.44
N GLU A 208 6.50 10.91 11.75
CA GLU A 208 7.95 10.72 11.59
C GLU A 208 8.32 10.93 10.12
N GLU A 209 9.22 11.88 9.92
CA GLU A 209 9.68 12.32 8.62
C GLU A 209 10.44 11.17 7.94
N VAL A 210 9.85 10.57 6.88
CA VAL A 210 10.47 9.42 6.21
C VAL A 210 11.60 9.88 5.30
N GLU A 211 12.83 9.67 5.75
CA GLU A 211 14.03 9.86 4.94
C GLU A 211 14.16 8.72 3.90
N TYR A 212 13.78 8.99 2.65
CA TYR A 212 13.77 7.99 1.58
C TYR A 212 15.16 7.38 1.33
N GLU A 213 16.22 8.15 1.53
CA GLU A 213 17.61 7.76 1.42
C GLU A 213 17.99 6.66 2.41
N ALA A 214 17.40 6.68 3.61
CA ALA A 214 17.64 5.71 4.67
C ALA A 214 16.91 4.37 4.46
N LEU A 215 15.88 4.35 3.61
CA LEU A 215 15.13 3.13 3.32
C LEU A 215 16.00 2.07 2.63
N ARG A 216 15.80 0.80 3.01
CA ARG A 216 16.53 -0.34 2.45
C ARG A 216 15.58 -1.35 1.81
N PRO A 217 15.98 -2.05 0.73
CA PRO A 217 15.16 -3.08 0.12
C PRO A 217 14.75 -4.15 1.15
N THR A 218 13.48 -4.52 1.13
CA THR A 218 12.93 -5.58 1.98
C THR A 218 13.36 -6.96 1.49
N PHE A 219 13.10 -8.02 2.27
CA PHE A 219 13.38 -9.39 1.83
C PHE A 219 12.67 -9.70 0.49
N THR A 220 11.45 -9.20 0.32
CA THR A 220 10.69 -9.32 -0.94
C THR A 220 11.42 -8.69 -2.12
N HIS A 221 12.01 -7.49 -1.97
CA HIS A 221 12.76 -6.84 -3.04
C HIS A 221 14.01 -7.66 -3.43
N GLU A 222 14.74 -8.18 -2.45
CA GLU A 222 15.93 -9.01 -2.68
C GLU A 222 15.58 -10.34 -3.35
N ALA A 223 14.49 -10.97 -2.92
CA ALA A 223 13.99 -12.20 -3.53
C ALA A 223 13.60 -11.97 -5.00
N ILE A 224 12.92 -10.85 -5.31
CA ILE A 224 12.58 -10.49 -6.69
C ILE A 224 13.85 -10.24 -7.50
N GLN A 225 14.83 -9.49 -6.97
CA GLN A 225 16.09 -9.24 -7.67
C GLN A 225 16.82 -10.54 -7.98
N TRP A 226 16.92 -11.46 -7.02
CA TRP A 226 17.51 -12.77 -7.24
C TRP A 226 16.76 -13.57 -8.29
N MET A 227 15.43 -13.58 -8.26
CA MET A 227 14.64 -14.26 -9.29
C MET A 227 14.80 -13.64 -10.69
N VAL A 228 15.07 -12.33 -10.80
CA VAL A 228 15.41 -11.68 -12.07
C VAL A 228 16.80 -12.11 -12.54
N GLU A 229 17.78 -12.15 -11.63
CA GLU A 229 19.16 -12.59 -11.88
C GLU A 229 19.23 -14.04 -12.36
N GLU A 230 18.52 -14.94 -11.68
CA GLU A 230 18.36 -16.36 -12.06
C GLU A 230 17.37 -16.58 -13.21
N ASN A 231 16.87 -15.49 -13.82
CA ASN A 231 16.01 -15.53 -14.99
C ASN A 231 14.67 -16.27 -14.76
N TYR A 232 14.25 -16.49 -13.51
CA TYR A 232 12.89 -16.93 -13.18
C TYR A 232 11.87 -15.85 -13.53
N VAL A 233 12.15 -14.59 -13.17
CA VAL A 233 11.30 -13.43 -13.46
C VAL A 233 11.83 -12.68 -14.68
N LYS A 234 10.97 -12.48 -15.68
CA LYS A 234 11.36 -11.83 -16.94
C LYS A 234 11.24 -10.31 -16.89
N HIS A 235 10.31 -9.82 -16.09
CA HIS A 235 10.02 -8.39 -15.94
C HIS A 235 9.32 -8.11 -14.60
N VAL A 236 9.54 -6.91 -14.08
CA VAL A 236 8.85 -6.37 -12.89
C VAL A 236 8.01 -5.17 -13.30
N VAL A 237 6.76 -5.12 -12.85
CA VAL A 237 5.87 -3.98 -13.01
C VAL A 237 5.60 -3.43 -11.62
N SER A 238 5.97 -2.19 -11.35
CA SER A 238 5.85 -1.60 -10.01
C SER A 238 4.93 -0.39 -10.03
N GLN A 239 4.07 -0.29 -9.02
CA GLN A 239 3.30 0.92 -8.69
C GLN A 239 4.03 1.81 -7.66
N ASN A 240 5.15 1.35 -7.11
CA ASN A 240 5.88 2.06 -6.07
C ASN A 240 6.79 3.12 -6.67
N CYS A 241 6.93 4.23 -5.96
CA CYS A 241 7.84 5.32 -6.31
C CYS A 241 9.11 5.36 -5.42
N ASP A 242 9.21 4.48 -4.42
CA ASP A 242 10.25 4.48 -3.37
C ASP A 242 11.69 4.16 -3.86
N GLY A 243 11.82 3.73 -5.12
CA GLY A 243 13.09 3.38 -5.75
C GLY A 243 13.80 2.15 -5.17
N LEU A 244 13.16 1.37 -4.30
CA LEU A 244 13.80 0.21 -3.64
C LEU A 244 14.09 -0.94 -4.60
N HIS A 245 13.31 -1.10 -5.67
CA HIS A 245 13.62 -2.07 -6.74
C HIS A 245 14.88 -1.71 -7.52
N ARG A 246 15.09 -0.42 -7.79
CA ARG A 246 16.30 0.06 -8.47
C ARG A 246 17.51 -0.12 -7.55
N LEU A 247 17.36 0.27 -6.28
CA LEU A 247 18.39 0.10 -5.27
C LEU A 247 18.78 -1.36 -5.06
N SER A 248 17.82 -2.30 -5.06
CA SER A 248 18.13 -3.73 -4.89
C SER A 248 19.00 -4.33 -6.01
N GLY A 249 19.08 -3.62 -7.16
CA GLY A 249 19.91 -3.97 -8.31
C GLY A 249 19.12 -4.47 -9.52
N ILE A 250 17.79 -4.31 -9.56
CA ILE A 250 17.01 -4.71 -10.74
C ILE A 250 17.35 -3.80 -11.93
N PRO A 251 17.81 -4.35 -13.07
CA PRO A 251 18.18 -3.55 -14.24
C PRO A 251 17.00 -2.75 -14.80
N GLN A 252 17.27 -1.56 -15.36
CA GLN A 252 16.22 -0.66 -15.85
C GLN A 252 15.42 -1.32 -16.98
N SER A 253 16.09 -2.13 -17.81
CA SER A 253 15.49 -2.90 -18.89
C SER A 253 14.55 -4.02 -18.43
N LYS A 254 14.49 -4.29 -17.12
CA LYS A 254 13.71 -5.38 -16.51
C LYS A 254 12.62 -4.89 -15.57
N ILE A 255 12.40 -3.57 -15.50
CA ILE A 255 11.38 -2.98 -14.64
C ILE A 255 10.59 -1.87 -15.36
N SER A 256 9.29 -1.80 -15.08
CA SER A 256 8.40 -0.70 -15.45
C SER A 256 7.86 -0.04 -14.17
N GLU A 257 8.39 1.13 -13.82
CA GLU A 257 7.95 1.95 -12.68
C GLU A 257 6.81 2.86 -13.12
N LEU A 258 5.57 2.39 -12.98
CA LEU A 258 4.40 3.04 -13.59
C LEU A 258 4.14 4.43 -13.02
N HIS A 259 4.39 4.63 -11.73
CA HIS A 259 4.06 5.87 -11.03
C HIS A 259 5.27 6.78 -10.78
N GLY A 260 6.39 6.50 -11.46
CA GLY A 260 7.64 7.24 -11.30
C GLY A 260 8.54 6.68 -10.20
N ASN A 261 9.57 7.45 -9.88
CA ASN A 261 10.56 7.12 -8.87
C ASN A 261 11.10 8.42 -8.23
N VAL A 262 11.09 8.49 -6.90
CA VAL A 262 11.50 9.67 -6.12
C VAL A 262 13.00 9.98 -6.22
N PHE A 263 13.78 9.13 -6.87
CA PHE A 263 15.21 9.33 -7.17
C PHE A 263 15.47 9.64 -8.64
N ILE A 264 14.44 9.76 -9.48
CA ILE A 264 14.60 10.00 -10.92
C ILE A 264 13.95 11.32 -11.32
N GLU A 265 14.74 12.15 -11.99
CA GLU A 265 14.28 13.38 -12.62
C GLU A 265 14.53 13.36 -14.13
N SER A 266 13.66 14.02 -14.90
CA SER A 266 13.71 14.09 -16.36
C SER A 266 13.71 15.53 -16.86
N CYS A 267 14.43 15.80 -17.94
CA CYS A 267 14.49 17.13 -18.51
C CYS A 267 13.23 17.45 -19.32
N GLU A 268 12.55 18.54 -18.99
CA GLU A 268 11.32 18.98 -19.68
C GLU A 268 11.52 19.38 -21.15
N LYS A 269 12.78 19.56 -21.60
CA LYS A 269 13.11 19.95 -22.98
C LYS A 269 13.62 18.80 -23.84
N CYS A 270 14.59 18.02 -23.35
CA CYS A 270 15.23 16.96 -24.14
C CYS A 270 14.89 15.54 -23.71
N GLY A 271 14.09 15.36 -22.64
CA GLY A 271 13.70 14.05 -22.12
C GLY A 271 14.83 13.24 -21.46
N ALA A 272 16.04 13.80 -21.31
CA ALA A 272 17.12 13.12 -20.60
C ALA A 272 16.72 12.81 -19.15
N ARG A 273 16.89 11.56 -18.73
CA ARG A 273 16.62 11.10 -17.35
C ARG A 273 17.93 11.03 -16.55
N TYR A 274 17.83 11.35 -15.28
CA TYR A 274 18.92 11.32 -14.32
C TYR A 274 18.45 10.58 -13.08
N GLU A 275 19.11 9.46 -12.76
CA GLU A 275 18.93 8.73 -11.51
C GLU A 275 19.91 9.33 -10.48
N ARG A 276 19.39 9.65 -9.30
CA ARG A 276 20.09 10.36 -8.23
C ARG A 276 20.27 9.45 -7.03
N SER A 277 21.25 9.81 -6.19
CA SER A 277 21.47 9.17 -4.88
C SER A 277 20.66 9.83 -3.76
N PHE A 278 19.78 10.77 -4.10
CA PHE A 278 19.02 11.62 -3.18
C PHE A 278 17.59 11.83 -3.72
N TYR A 279 16.66 12.13 -2.83
CA TYR A 279 15.26 12.44 -3.09
C TYR A 279 15.14 13.69 -3.96
N VAL A 280 14.49 13.56 -5.12
CA VAL A 280 14.51 14.60 -6.16
C VAL A 280 13.36 15.59 -6.09
N CYS A 281 12.24 15.24 -5.46
CA CYS A 281 11.04 16.08 -5.47
C CYS A 281 11.27 17.35 -4.66
N ASP A 282 10.65 18.46 -5.09
CA ASP A 282 10.63 19.71 -4.32
C ASP A 282 9.26 19.86 -3.68
N ASP A 283 9.16 19.46 -2.42
CA ASP A 283 7.90 19.48 -1.71
C ASP A 283 7.43 20.92 -1.44
N ILE A 284 8.35 21.90 -1.29
CA ILE A 284 8.02 23.31 -0.93
C ILE A 284 7.07 23.95 -1.94
N ALA A 285 7.28 23.71 -3.23
CA ALA A 285 6.42 24.25 -4.28
C ALA A 285 4.98 23.71 -4.18
N ASP A 286 4.83 22.45 -3.78
CA ASP A 286 3.54 21.82 -3.57
C ASP A 286 2.88 22.35 -2.29
N ILE A 287 3.66 22.53 -1.21
CA ILE A 287 3.19 23.17 0.03
C ILE A 287 2.54 24.51 -0.25
N TYR A 288 3.27 25.36 -0.97
CA TYR A 288 2.81 26.69 -1.34
C TYR A 288 1.47 26.66 -2.09
N LEU A 289 1.31 25.72 -3.03
CA LEU A 289 0.11 25.62 -3.85
C LEU A 289 -1.09 25.09 -3.04
N GLU A 290 -0.85 24.12 -2.17
CA GLU A 290 -1.86 23.52 -1.30
C GLU A 290 -2.37 24.52 -0.24
N GLU A 291 -1.48 25.21 0.49
CA GLU A 291 -1.89 26.21 1.48
C GLU A 291 -2.72 27.36 0.86
N LEU A 292 -2.36 27.78 -0.36
CA LEU A 292 -3.17 28.74 -1.10
C LEU A 292 -4.55 28.22 -1.47
N GLU A 293 -4.67 26.95 -1.84
CA GLU A 293 -5.96 26.34 -2.18
C GLU A 293 -6.84 26.14 -0.94
N ASP A 294 -6.27 25.69 0.18
CA ASP A 294 -6.99 25.39 1.42
C ASP A 294 -7.34 26.64 2.24
N HIS A 295 -6.42 27.62 2.30
CA HIS A 295 -6.54 28.76 3.21
C HIS A 295 -6.66 30.12 2.50
N GLY A 296 -6.47 30.17 1.18
CA GLY A 296 -6.49 31.42 0.39
C GLY A 296 -5.30 32.35 0.65
N LYS A 297 -4.36 31.95 1.52
CA LYS A 297 -3.13 32.66 1.88
C LYS A 297 -2.08 31.67 2.36
N THR A 298 -0.81 32.03 2.23
CA THR A 298 0.34 31.23 2.70
C THR A 298 1.48 32.17 3.07
N ASP A 299 2.26 31.79 4.08
CA ASP A 299 3.52 32.44 4.44
C ASP A 299 4.73 31.76 3.76
N VAL A 300 4.50 30.64 3.07
CA VAL A 300 5.52 29.92 2.30
C VAL A 300 5.94 30.78 1.11
N ILE A 301 7.26 30.89 0.92
CA ILE A 301 7.80 31.66 -0.20
C ILE A 301 7.87 30.74 -1.44
N PRO A 302 7.21 31.11 -2.55
CA PRO A 302 7.18 30.27 -3.73
C PRO A 302 8.59 30.12 -4.36
N PRO A 303 9.05 28.89 -4.65
CA PRO A 303 10.32 28.71 -5.35
C PRO A 303 10.31 29.37 -6.73
N LYS A 304 11.39 30.08 -7.10
CA LYS A 304 11.47 30.83 -8.38
C LYS A 304 11.28 29.96 -9.63
N PHE A 305 11.60 28.67 -9.51
CA PHE A 305 11.51 27.71 -10.61
C PHE A 305 10.15 27.01 -10.67
N MET A 306 9.29 27.18 -9.67
CA MET A 306 7.99 26.53 -9.56
C MET A 306 7.18 26.70 -10.84
N PHE A 307 6.47 25.63 -11.21
CA PHE A 307 5.58 25.65 -12.35
C PHE A 307 4.36 24.77 -12.05
N LYS A 308 3.19 25.40 -11.89
CA LYS A 308 1.93 24.69 -11.65
C LYS A 308 1.56 23.86 -12.88
N CYS A 309 1.53 22.54 -12.72
CA CYS A 309 1.09 21.60 -13.73
C CYS A 309 -0.39 21.82 -14.02
N ARG A 310 -0.75 21.89 -15.31
CA ARG A 310 -2.14 22.09 -15.73
C ARG A 310 -3.03 20.85 -15.54
N LYS A 311 -2.45 19.68 -15.25
CA LYS A 311 -3.16 18.41 -15.16
C LYS A 311 -3.47 18.04 -13.71
N CYS A 312 -2.43 17.83 -12.90
CA CYS A 312 -2.56 17.48 -11.50
C CYS A 312 -2.68 18.69 -10.56
N GLY A 313 -2.25 19.88 -10.99
CA GLY A 313 -2.24 21.09 -10.15
C GLY A 313 -0.98 21.27 -9.31
N LEU A 314 -0.03 20.35 -9.36
CA LEU A 314 1.21 20.35 -8.56
C LEU A 314 2.44 20.84 -9.34
N SER A 315 3.54 21.11 -8.68
CA SER A 315 4.80 21.58 -9.27
C SER A 315 5.84 20.48 -9.36
N HIS A 316 6.05 19.96 -10.58
CA HIS A 316 7.04 18.89 -10.78
C HIS A 316 8.49 19.33 -10.87
N ARG A 317 8.79 20.64 -10.92
CA ARG A 317 10.17 21.09 -11.17
C ARG A 317 11.00 20.94 -9.92
N THR A 318 12.15 20.30 -10.05
CA THR A 318 13.03 19.96 -8.91
C THR A 318 14.04 21.06 -8.54
N GLY A 319 13.88 22.26 -9.11
CA GLY A 319 14.85 23.35 -8.99
C GLY A 319 16.14 23.22 -9.80
N ARG A 320 16.42 22.03 -10.34
CA ARG A 320 17.67 21.74 -11.07
C ARG A 320 17.55 21.97 -12.58
N LYS A 321 18.71 22.13 -13.23
CA LYS A 321 18.86 22.29 -14.68
C LYS A 321 19.48 21.03 -15.29
N CYS A 322 19.10 20.76 -16.54
CA CYS A 322 19.62 19.62 -17.28
C CYS A 322 21.13 19.74 -17.51
N GLU A 323 21.84 18.63 -17.31
CA GLU A 323 23.30 18.56 -17.34
C GLU A 323 23.86 18.58 -18.76
N LYS A 324 23.03 18.28 -19.77
CA LYS A 324 23.41 18.45 -21.18
C LYS A 324 23.64 19.94 -21.44
N LYS A 325 24.90 20.32 -21.69
CA LYS A 325 25.33 21.72 -21.90
C LYS A 325 24.48 22.52 -22.90
N SER A 326 23.93 21.87 -23.93
CA SER A 326 23.08 22.49 -24.96
C SER A 326 21.61 22.63 -24.55
N CYS A 327 21.16 21.94 -23.50
CA CYS A 327 19.77 21.83 -23.11
C CYS A 327 19.56 22.55 -21.76
N ASN A 328 19.43 23.88 -21.76
CA ASN A 328 19.14 24.67 -20.55
C ASN A 328 17.66 24.50 -20.09
N GLY A 329 17.16 23.28 -20.02
CA GLY A 329 15.81 22.93 -19.55
C GLY A 329 15.79 22.68 -18.05
N TYR A 330 14.65 22.91 -17.40
CA TYR A 330 14.46 22.46 -16.02
C TYR A 330 14.33 20.95 -15.97
N LEU A 331 14.79 20.36 -14.86
CA LEU A 331 14.50 18.99 -14.50
C LEU A 331 13.17 18.92 -13.76
N LYS A 332 12.44 17.84 -13.99
CA LYS A 332 11.18 17.52 -13.35
C LYS A 332 11.28 16.16 -12.68
N ASP A 333 10.65 15.97 -11.52
CA ASP A 333 10.49 14.62 -10.99
C ASP A 333 9.68 13.75 -11.95
N THR A 334 9.69 12.44 -11.69
CA THR A 334 8.95 11.46 -12.51
C THR A 334 7.67 10.99 -11.85
N ILE A 335 7.30 11.56 -10.70
CA ILE A 335 6.16 11.13 -9.90
C ILE A 335 4.86 11.42 -10.64
N ILE A 336 4.05 10.39 -10.78
CA ILE A 336 2.73 10.49 -11.39
C ILE A 336 1.70 10.75 -10.28
N ASN A 337 1.05 11.92 -10.33
CA ASN A 337 -0.04 12.25 -9.44
C ASN A 337 -1.40 11.91 -10.06
N PHE A 338 -2.47 11.96 -9.27
CA PHE A 338 -3.81 11.82 -9.82
C PHE A 338 -4.06 12.90 -10.88
N LYS A 339 -4.71 12.49 -11.99
CA LYS A 339 -4.94 13.28 -13.22
C LYS A 339 -3.71 13.43 -14.12
N ASP A 340 -2.52 13.02 -13.70
CA ASP A 340 -1.39 12.90 -14.63
C ASP A 340 -1.55 11.68 -15.53
N HIS A 341 -0.73 11.64 -16.59
CA HIS A 341 -0.64 10.49 -17.47
C HIS A 341 0.57 9.67 -17.10
N LEU A 342 0.39 8.35 -17.11
CA LEU A 342 1.53 7.44 -17.10
C LEU A 342 2.39 7.66 -18.34
N GLU A 343 3.70 7.46 -18.20
CA GLU A 343 4.62 7.52 -19.32
C GLU A 343 4.33 6.37 -20.31
N GLU A 344 3.98 6.71 -21.56
CA GLU A 344 3.49 5.75 -22.57
C GLU A 344 4.49 4.62 -22.83
N ASN A 345 5.78 4.94 -22.96
CA ASN A 345 6.86 3.96 -23.17
C ASN A 345 7.00 2.98 -21.99
N ILE A 346 6.82 3.45 -20.77
CA ILE A 346 6.88 2.60 -19.57
C ILE A 346 5.66 1.68 -19.53
N LEU A 347 4.47 2.24 -19.81
CA LEU A 347 3.22 1.50 -19.84
C LEU A 347 3.20 0.44 -20.95
N ASP A 348 3.70 0.77 -22.14
CA ASP A 348 3.80 -0.15 -23.28
C ASP A 348 4.75 -1.31 -22.99
N THR A 349 5.86 -1.04 -22.29
CA THR A 349 6.78 -2.09 -21.83
C THR A 349 6.08 -3.03 -20.84
N ALA A 350 5.32 -2.48 -19.88
CA ALA A 350 4.55 -3.27 -18.93
C ALA A 350 3.46 -4.10 -19.62
N PHE A 351 2.73 -3.52 -20.58
CA PHE A 351 1.73 -4.23 -21.37
C PHE A 351 2.35 -5.34 -22.22
N THR A 352 3.50 -5.10 -22.83
CA THR A 352 4.22 -6.10 -23.63
C THR A 352 4.63 -7.28 -22.76
N ALA A 353 5.23 -7.02 -21.60
CA ALA A 353 5.59 -8.06 -20.65
C ALA A 353 4.36 -8.85 -20.16
N ALA A 354 3.28 -8.16 -19.81
CA ALA A 354 2.05 -8.79 -19.34
C ALA A 354 1.38 -9.67 -20.41
N ARG A 355 1.36 -9.25 -21.69
CA ARG A 355 0.82 -10.07 -22.79
C ARG A 355 1.66 -11.31 -23.08
N ALA A 356 2.97 -11.26 -22.84
CA ALA A 356 3.86 -12.41 -22.99
C ALA A 356 3.77 -13.39 -21.80
N CYS A 357 3.32 -12.89 -20.65
CA CYS A 357 3.28 -13.56 -19.37
C CYS A 357 2.44 -14.84 -19.35
N ASP A 358 2.97 -15.89 -18.71
CA ASP A 358 2.26 -17.14 -18.40
C ASP A 358 2.13 -17.41 -16.90
N LEU A 359 2.71 -16.55 -16.04
CA LEU A 359 2.52 -16.52 -14.58
C LEU A 359 2.69 -15.08 -14.05
N MET A 360 1.62 -14.50 -13.50
CA MET A 360 1.66 -13.19 -12.86
C MET A 360 1.70 -13.36 -11.34
N ILE A 361 2.66 -12.72 -10.67
CA ILE A 361 2.75 -12.71 -9.21
C ILE A 361 2.55 -11.27 -8.71
N CYS A 362 1.40 -11.00 -8.10
CA CYS A 362 1.07 -9.70 -7.52
C CYS A 362 1.40 -9.68 -6.03
N LEU A 363 2.21 -8.72 -5.58
CA LEU A 363 2.68 -8.61 -4.19
C LEU A 363 2.37 -7.21 -3.64
N GLY A 364 1.73 -7.16 -2.47
CA GLY A 364 1.55 -5.92 -1.71
C GLY A 364 0.70 -4.85 -2.42
N THR A 365 -0.32 -5.26 -3.18
CA THR A 365 -1.21 -4.34 -3.89
C THR A 365 -2.68 -4.76 -3.78
N THR A 366 -3.55 -3.77 -3.60
CA THR A 366 -5.01 -3.96 -3.64
C THR A 366 -5.57 -4.00 -5.07
N LEU A 367 -4.74 -3.71 -6.08
CA LEU A 367 -5.10 -3.69 -7.50
C LEU A 367 -6.31 -2.78 -7.79
N THR A 368 -6.33 -1.59 -7.20
CA THR A 368 -7.44 -0.63 -7.27
C THR A 368 -7.22 0.51 -8.26
N VAL A 369 -5.96 0.92 -8.49
CA VAL A 369 -5.62 2.09 -9.32
C VAL A 369 -5.47 1.68 -10.79
N ASN A 370 -6.33 2.19 -11.66
CA ASN A 370 -6.26 1.99 -13.10
C ASN A 370 -5.47 3.11 -13.78
N PRO A 371 -4.80 2.85 -14.93
CA PRO A 371 -4.81 1.60 -15.69
C PRO A 371 -3.85 0.52 -15.17
N ALA A 372 -2.99 0.83 -14.18
CA ALA A 372 -1.98 -0.10 -13.64
C ALA A 372 -2.57 -1.46 -13.22
N ALA A 373 -3.69 -1.45 -12.47
CA ALA A 373 -4.36 -2.66 -12.03
C ALA A 373 -4.88 -3.53 -13.19
N GLY A 374 -5.25 -2.92 -14.33
CA GLY A 374 -5.73 -3.61 -15.52
C GLY A 374 -4.67 -4.42 -16.26
N ILE A 375 -3.38 -4.16 -15.99
CA ILE A 375 -2.25 -4.90 -16.60
C ILE A 375 -2.33 -6.39 -16.24
N VAL A 376 -2.78 -6.72 -15.03
CA VAL A 376 -2.92 -8.11 -14.55
C VAL A 376 -3.87 -8.92 -15.42
N ASP A 377 -4.85 -8.27 -16.06
CA ASP A 377 -5.86 -8.94 -16.87
C ASP A 377 -5.37 -9.28 -18.30
N LEU A 378 -4.18 -8.78 -18.69
CA LEU A 378 -3.59 -9.00 -20.02
C LEU A 378 -2.83 -10.33 -20.17
N ILE A 379 -2.62 -11.05 -19.06
CA ILE A 379 -1.90 -12.33 -19.04
C ILE A 379 -2.57 -13.39 -19.94
N LYS A 380 -1.75 -14.27 -20.54
CA LYS A 380 -2.22 -15.40 -21.35
C LYS A 380 -3.17 -16.31 -20.55
N ARG A 381 -4.09 -16.95 -21.28
CA ARG A 381 -4.95 -18.01 -20.75
C ARG A 381 -4.29 -19.38 -20.87
N PRO A 382 -4.56 -20.32 -19.95
CA PRO A 382 -5.35 -20.15 -18.72
C PRO A 382 -4.63 -19.21 -17.73
N HIS A 383 -5.38 -18.34 -17.05
CA HIS A 383 -4.80 -17.36 -16.14
C HIS A 383 -4.11 -18.06 -14.97
N ARG A 384 -2.80 -17.85 -14.82
CA ARG A 384 -2.03 -18.27 -13.65
C ARG A 384 -1.62 -17.01 -12.89
N ILE A 385 -2.38 -16.70 -11.85
CA ILE A 385 -2.22 -15.46 -11.08
C ILE A 385 -2.04 -15.84 -9.61
N VAL A 386 -0.95 -15.34 -9.03
CA VAL A 386 -0.68 -15.37 -7.60
C VAL A 386 -0.92 -13.97 -7.06
N ILE A 387 -1.64 -13.85 -5.94
CA ILE A 387 -1.81 -12.58 -5.22
C ILE A 387 -1.44 -12.82 -3.75
N CYS A 388 -0.42 -12.10 -3.28
CA CYS A 388 -0.10 -11.95 -1.87
C CYS A 388 -0.38 -10.51 -1.43
N ASN A 389 -1.30 -10.37 -0.49
CA ASN A 389 -1.71 -9.08 0.06
C ASN A 389 -2.50 -9.36 1.35
N ARG A 390 -2.40 -8.51 2.37
CA ARG A 390 -3.19 -8.67 3.60
C ARG A 390 -4.68 -8.38 3.39
N GLN A 391 -4.99 -7.44 2.51
CA GLN A 391 -6.37 -7.06 2.21
C GLN A 391 -6.91 -7.81 0.98
N PRO A 392 -8.23 -8.04 0.90
CA PRO A 392 -8.87 -8.58 -0.30
C PRO A 392 -8.62 -7.73 -1.54
N THR A 393 -8.64 -8.37 -2.72
CA THR A 393 -8.58 -7.68 -4.01
C THR A 393 -9.78 -8.07 -4.89
N LYS A 394 -10.11 -7.21 -5.86
CA LYS A 394 -11.17 -7.51 -6.85
C LYS A 394 -10.84 -8.74 -7.73
N ARG A 395 -9.59 -9.24 -7.70
CA ARG A 395 -9.08 -10.34 -8.52
C ARG A 395 -8.82 -11.63 -7.72
N ASP A 396 -9.23 -11.70 -6.46
CA ASP A 396 -8.96 -12.90 -5.64
C ASP A 396 -9.58 -14.18 -6.23
N ARG A 397 -10.76 -14.06 -6.85
CA ARG A 397 -11.48 -15.19 -7.46
C ARG A 397 -10.73 -15.84 -8.63
N VAL A 398 -9.91 -15.08 -9.37
CA VAL A 398 -9.16 -15.67 -10.50
C VAL A 398 -7.94 -16.46 -10.05
N CYS A 399 -7.47 -16.26 -8.82
CA CYS A 399 -6.31 -16.95 -8.26
C CYS A 399 -6.61 -18.38 -7.80
N ILE A 400 -7.89 -18.70 -7.55
CA ILE A 400 -8.37 -20.00 -7.05
C ILE A 400 -8.95 -20.89 -8.17
N GLY A 401 -8.77 -20.49 -9.43
CA GLY A 401 -9.20 -21.28 -10.58
C GLY A 401 -8.48 -22.63 -10.65
N LYS A 402 -9.20 -23.69 -11.00
CA LYS A 402 -8.66 -25.04 -11.20
C LYS A 402 -8.74 -25.44 -12.67
N ASP A 403 -7.79 -26.25 -13.11
CA ASP A 403 -7.88 -26.89 -14.42
C ASP A 403 -8.85 -28.09 -14.41
N LYS A 404 -9.01 -28.74 -15.56
CA LYS A 404 -9.88 -29.91 -15.75
C LYS A 404 -9.50 -31.12 -14.87
N ASN A 405 -8.28 -31.17 -14.35
CA ASN A 405 -7.79 -32.24 -13.49
C ASN A 405 -7.82 -31.83 -12.01
N GLY A 406 -8.36 -30.64 -11.69
CA GLY A 406 -8.45 -30.12 -10.33
C GLY A 406 -7.18 -29.43 -9.82
N TYR A 407 -6.16 -29.21 -10.67
CA TYR A 407 -4.96 -28.48 -10.27
C TYR A 407 -5.23 -26.99 -10.21
N GLU A 408 -4.85 -26.37 -9.09
CA GLU A 408 -4.94 -24.92 -8.92
C GLU A 408 -3.96 -24.21 -9.84
N LEU A 409 -4.48 -23.25 -10.60
CA LEU A 409 -3.74 -22.49 -11.60
C LEU A 409 -2.96 -21.31 -11.00
N GLY A 410 -3.33 -20.90 -9.78
CA GLY A 410 -2.76 -19.75 -9.09
C GLY A 410 -2.71 -19.93 -7.57
N ALA A 411 -2.62 -18.83 -6.85
CA ALA A 411 -2.72 -18.83 -5.38
C ALA A 411 -3.18 -17.47 -4.87
N ARG A 412 -4.17 -17.44 -3.97
CA ARG A 412 -4.44 -16.27 -3.13
C ARG A 412 -3.87 -16.54 -1.75
N VAL A 413 -3.01 -15.64 -1.25
CA VAL A 413 -2.36 -15.75 0.05
C VAL A 413 -2.52 -14.47 0.86
N TYR A 414 -3.21 -14.56 1.99
CA TYR A 414 -3.33 -13.45 2.93
C TYR A 414 -2.15 -13.48 3.90
N ALA A 415 -1.08 -12.74 3.60
CA ALA A 415 0.12 -12.72 4.42
C ALA A 415 0.95 -11.46 4.15
N ASP A 416 1.95 -11.25 5.02
CA ASP A 416 3.08 -10.38 4.71
C ASP A 416 3.86 -10.91 3.52
N CYS A 417 4.23 -10.02 2.60
CA CYS A 417 4.99 -10.41 1.41
C CYS A 417 6.34 -11.03 1.80
N ASP A 418 7.03 -10.48 2.81
CA ASP A 418 8.30 -11.03 3.29
C ASP A 418 8.15 -12.45 3.85
N ILE A 419 7.07 -12.72 4.60
CA ILE A 419 6.79 -14.06 5.14
C ILE A 419 6.56 -15.05 3.98
N LEU A 420 5.68 -14.72 3.03
CA LEU A 420 5.44 -15.60 1.89
C LEU A 420 6.71 -15.80 1.06
N MET A 421 7.40 -14.72 0.72
CA MET A 421 8.58 -14.77 -0.14
C MET A 421 9.72 -15.55 0.52
N LYS A 422 9.89 -15.47 1.85
CA LYS A 422 10.85 -16.33 2.56
C LYS A 422 10.52 -17.81 2.38
N GLN A 423 9.26 -18.20 2.51
CA GLN A 423 8.84 -19.58 2.27
C GLN A 423 8.98 -20.02 0.80
N VAL A 424 8.71 -19.11 -0.15
CA VAL A 424 8.92 -19.38 -1.59
C VAL A 424 10.41 -19.58 -1.87
N MET A 425 11.26 -18.71 -1.34
CA MET A 425 12.71 -18.81 -1.49
C MET A 425 13.27 -20.07 -0.85
N MET A 426 12.77 -20.51 0.31
CA MET A 426 13.11 -21.82 0.89
C MET A 426 12.85 -22.98 -0.09
N CYS A 427 11.76 -22.93 -0.86
CA CYS A 427 11.44 -23.95 -1.87
C CYS A 427 12.23 -23.81 -3.18
N LEU A 428 12.76 -22.62 -3.48
CA LEU A 428 13.54 -22.36 -4.69
C LEU A 428 15.04 -22.63 -4.48
N LEU A 429 15.57 -22.23 -3.33
CA LEU A 429 16.98 -22.32 -2.95
C LEU A 429 17.33 -23.60 -2.19
N GLU A 430 16.35 -24.25 -1.55
CA GLU A 430 16.57 -25.44 -0.74
C GLU A 430 17.64 -25.17 0.34
N ASP A 431 18.82 -25.79 0.26
CA ASP A 431 19.91 -25.63 1.24
C ASP A 431 20.68 -24.29 1.12
N ASP A 432 20.47 -23.51 0.06
CA ASP A 432 21.21 -22.26 -0.20
C ASP A 432 20.57 -21.00 0.43
N LEU A 433 19.51 -21.14 1.24
CA LEU A 433 18.83 -19.98 1.85
C LEU A 433 19.77 -19.16 2.75
N ASP A 434 20.56 -19.80 3.60
CA ASP A 434 21.46 -19.10 4.53
C ASP A 434 22.52 -18.26 3.79
N LYS A 435 22.97 -18.77 2.63
CA LYS A 435 23.89 -18.06 1.75
C LYS A 435 23.21 -16.85 1.11
N PHE A 436 21.96 -16.99 0.71
CA PHE A 436 21.16 -15.87 0.19
C PHE A 436 20.93 -14.80 1.26
N GLU A 437 20.55 -15.17 2.48
CA GLU A 437 20.38 -14.22 3.60
C GLU A 437 21.69 -13.51 3.95
N SER A 438 22.82 -14.23 3.93
CA SER A 438 24.15 -13.64 4.11
C SER A 438 24.49 -12.63 3.00
N ARG A 439 24.10 -12.90 1.75
CA ARG A 439 24.26 -11.97 0.62
C ARG A 439 23.47 -10.67 0.84
N ILE A 440 22.22 -10.78 1.31
CA ILE A 440 21.39 -9.60 1.66
C ILE A 440 22.07 -8.77 2.75
N PHE A 441 22.59 -9.43 3.79
CA PHE A 441 23.26 -8.73 4.87
C PHE A 441 24.47 -7.92 4.38
N ASN A 442 25.29 -8.48 3.49
CA ASN A 442 26.46 -7.81 2.94
C ASN A 442 26.09 -6.64 2.02
N LYS A 443 25.03 -6.76 1.22
CA LYS A 443 24.52 -5.69 0.35
C LYS A 443 24.07 -4.44 1.10
N LYS A 444 23.70 -4.54 2.38
CA LYS A 444 23.27 -3.37 3.17
C LYS A 444 24.29 -2.24 3.15
N LYS A 445 25.58 -2.57 3.25
CA LYS A 445 26.66 -1.58 3.20
C LYS A 445 26.79 -0.93 1.82
N GLU A 446 26.59 -1.70 0.74
CA GLU A 446 26.61 -1.18 -0.63
C GLU A 446 25.47 -0.16 -0.86
N TYR A 447 24.32 -0.35 -0.20
CA TYR A 447 23.22 0.61 -0.27
C TYR A 447 23.56 1.96 0.36
N ASP A 448 24.30 1.95 1.46
CA ASP A 448 24.79 3.17 2.11
C ASP A 448 25.74 3.96 1.19
N ASP A 449 26.55 3.26 0.39
CA ASP A 449 27.44 3.90 -0.59
C ASP A 449 26.66 4.47 -1.81
N LEU A 450 25.56 3.81 -2.21
CA LEU A 450 24.76 4.18 -3.39
C LEU A 450 23.80 5.35 -3.14
N ARG A 451 23.19 5.42 -1.95
CA ARG A 451 22.37 6.54 -1.51
C ARG A 451 23.21 7.30 -0.50
N LYS A 452 23.87 8.38 -0.94
CA LYS A 452 24.79 9.21 -0.16
C LYS A 452 24.13 9.75 1.12
N LEU A 453 24.00 8.90 2.13
CA LEU A 453 23.56 9.30 3.45
C LEU A 453 24.60 10.29 3.98
N PRO A 454 24.18 11.45 4.51
CA PRO A 454 25.10 12.42 5.10
C PRO A 454 25.95 11.84 6.23
#